data_AF-A0A954FMY9-F1
#
_entry.id   AF-A0A954FMY9-F1
#
_cell.length_a   1.000
_cell.length_b   1.000
_cell.length_c   1.000
_cell.angle_alpha   90.00
_cell.angle_beta   90.00
_cell.angle_gamma   90.00
#
_symmetry.space_group_name_H-M   'P 1'
#
loop_
_entity.id
_entity.type
_entity.pdbx_description
1 polymer ?
#
loop_
_entity_poly.entity_id
_entity_poly.type
_entity_poly.pdbx_seq_one_letter_code
_entity_poly.pdbx_strand_id
1 'polypeptide(L)'
;MATATLNPADVERVVRDVLNRHLGSRVGSSQSYQAGVDIPVLRSEPAATIVPAAVSHGVRNPLVVNISARHVHLTQQHVEQLFGPGAKLTPEKDLYQDGYYAAKETVAVVGPRRRMLPSVRVLGPCRDDSQVELAFTDGISLGIELPVRISGDVKGTPGCVLMGPYGVVELKQGVIRAMRHVHMGPEDLAYYG
;
A
#
# COMPACT_ATOMS: atom_id res chain seq x y z
N MET A 1 -21.04 -1.11 22.57
CA MET A 1 -20.33 -2.33 22.13
C MET A 1 -18.93 -2.27 22.70
N ALA A 2 -18.47 -3.33 23.37
CA ALA A 2 -17.13 -3.36 23.94
C ALA A 2 -16.11 -3.31 22.80
N THR A 3 -15.33 -2.24 22.72
CA THR A 3 -14.11 -2.19 21.90
C THR A 3 -13.18 -3.26 22.47
N ALA A 4 -13.12 -4.41 21.82
CA ALA A 4 -12.10 -5.39 22.14
C ALA A 4 -10.75 -4.75 21.78
N THR A 5 -10.09 -4.23 22.81
CA THR A 5 -8.74 -3.71 22.70
C THR A 5 -7.80 -4.90 22.57
N LEU A 6 -7.00 -4.90 21.50
CA LEU A 6 -5.86 -5.79 21.31
C LEU A 6 -5.10 -6.00 22.63
N ASN A 7 -4.93 -7.25 23.04
CA ASN A 7 -4.05 -7.59 24.15
C ASN A 7 -2.62 -7.16 23.78
N PRO A 8 -2.00 -6.21 24.51
CA PRO A 8 -0.68 -5.69 24.16
C PRO A 8 0.39 -6.78 24.08
N ALA A 9 0.26 -7.85 24.89
CA ALA A 9 1.20 -8.96 24.89
C ALA A 9 1.16 -9.78 23.58
N ASP A 10 -0.02 -9.92 22.96
CA ASP A 10 -0.17 -10.65 21.70
C ASP A 10 0.41 -9.85 20.53
N VAL A 11 0.18 -8.52 20.51
CA VAL A 11 0.81 -7.61 19.54
C VAL A 11 2.33 -7.66 19.67
N GLU A 12 2.84 -7.52 20.90
CA GLU A 12 4.27 -7.54 21.16
C GLU A 12 4.90 -8.87 20.74
N ARG A 13 4.26 -10.01 21.03
CA ARG A 13 4.73 -11.32 20.61
C ARG A 13 4.85 -11.41 19.09
N VAL A 14 3.79 -11.09 18.35
CA VAL A 14 3.79 -11.19 16.87
C VAL A 14 4.85 -10.28 16.26
N VAL A 15 4.90 -9.02 16.70
CA VAL A 15 5.89 -8.05 16.21
C VAL A 15 7.31 -8.52 16.55
N ARG A 16 7.55 -8.97 17.78
CA ARG A 16 8.86 -9.46 18.22
C ARG A 16 9.30 -10.70 17.45
N ASP A 17 8.41 -11.67 17.23
CA ASP A 17 8.71 -12.89 16.49
C ASP A 17 9.09 -12.58 15.04
N VAL A 18 8.36 -11.65 14.41
CA VAL A 18 8.67 -11.18 13.05
C VAL A 18 10.02 -10.49 13.00
N LEU A 19 10.28 -9.57 13.93
CA LEU A 19 11.54 -8.85 14.01
C LEU A 19 12.72 -9.82 14.24
N ASN A 20 12.56 -10.79 15.14
CA ASN A 20 13.61 -11.75 15.46
C ASN A 20 13.96 -12.66 14.28
N ARG A 21 12.96 -13.10 13.48
CA ARG A 21 13.21 -13.85 12.24
C ARG A 21 14.02 -13.05 11.21
N HIS A 22 13.83 -11.74 11.14
CA HIS A 22 14.52 -10.88 10.17
C HIS A 22 15.86 -10.30 10.68
N LEU A 23 16.11 -10.34 12.00
CA LEU A 23 17.39 -9.95 12.61
C LEU A 23 18.42 -11.08 12.58
N GLY A 24 17.98 -12.34 12.64
CA GLY A 24 18.87 -13.51 12.56
C GLY A 24 19.47 -13.79 11.17
N SER A 25 18.91 -13.21 10.11
CA SER A 25 19.35 -13.43 8.73
C SER A 25 20.36 -12.38 8.22
N ARG A 26 20.83 -11.46 9.06
CA ARG A 26 21.84 -10.45 8.70
C ARG A 26 23.24 -10.78 9.23
N VAL A 27 23.82 -11.86 8.71
CA VAL A 27 25.27 -11.97 8.57
C VAL A 27 25.56 -12.19 7.10
N GLY A 28 26.14 -11.17 6.44
CA GLY A 28 26.80 -11.32 5.13
C GLY A 28 26.01 -10.86 3.90
N SER A 29 26.06 -9.55 3.60
CA SER A 29 26.33 -9.03 2.24
C SER A 29 26.29 -7.51 2.28
N SER A 30 27.42 -6.91 2.65
CA SER A 30 27.69 -5.50 2.37
C SER A 30 27.95 -5.35 0.87
N GLN A 31 26.90 -5.14 0.08
CA GLN A 31 27.07 -4.62 -1.27
C GLN A 31 27.19 -3.10 -1.17
N SER A 32 28.41 -2.60 -1.39
CA SER A 32 28.72 -1.18 -1.43
C SER A 32 27.98 -0.53 -2.60
N TYR A 33 26.93 0.24 -2.31
CA TYR A 33 26.30 1.11 -3.29
C TYR A 33 27.25 2.28 -3.59
N GLN A 34 27.77 2.37 -4.82
CA GLN A 34 28.52 3.54 -5.25
C GLN A 34 27.56 4.73 -5.39
N ALA A 35 27.76 5.75 -4.57
CA ALA A 35 27.09 7.04 -4.70
C ALA A 35 27.70 7.79 -5.89
N GLY A 36 26.88 8.09 -6.90
CA GLY A 36 27.38 8.79 -8.07
C GLY A 36 26.33 9.04 -9.14
N VAL A 37 25.19 9.67 -8.79
CA VAL A 37 24.43 10.52 -9.72
C VAL A 37 23.73 11.60 -8.88
N ASP A 38 24.09 12.87 -9.09
CA ASP A 38 23.39 14.01 -8.49
C ASP A 38 21.96 14.07 -9.06
N ILE A 39 20.98 13.64 -8.26
CA ILE A 39 19.56 13.80 -8.58
C ILE A 39 19.17 15.22 -8.16
N PRO A 40 18.74 16.10 -9.08
CA PRO A 40 18.31 17.44 -8.71
C PRO A 40 17.05 17.36 -7.85
N VAL A 41 17.15 17.87 -6.62
CA VAL A 41 16.03 18.00 -5.70
C VAL A 41 15.15 19.16 -6.19
N LEU A 42 14.14 18.83 -6.98
CA LEU A 42 13.04 19.76 -7.27
C LEU A 42 12.22 19.94 -6.00
N ARG A 43 12.36 21.12 -5.39
CA ARG A 43 11.52 21.54 -4.25
C ARG A 43 10.08 21.66 -4.75
N SER A 44 9.16 20.97 -4.08
CA SER A 44 7.74 21.11 -4.34
C SER A 44 7.26 22.47 -3.82
N GLU A 45 6.80 23.33 -4.72
CA GLU A 45 5.96 24.48 -4.40
C GLU A 45 4.64 24.00 -3.75
N PRO A 46 4.01 24.80 -2.87
CA PRO A 46 2.74 24.43 -2.26
C PRO A 46 1.68 24.20 -3.35
N ALA A 47 0.93 23.11 -3.20
CA ALA A 47 -0.07 22.67 -4.16
C ALA A 47 -1.12 23.77 -4.39
N ALA A 48 -1.08 24.40 -5.57
CA ALA A 48 -2.17 25.24 -6.03
C ALA A 48 -3.42 24.38 -6.24
N THR A 49 -4.59 24.93 -5.92
CA THR A 49 -5.88 24.33 -6.25
C THR A 49 -5.95 24.10 -7.75
N ILE A 50 -5.84 22.84 -8.17
CA ILE A 50 -6.01 22.45 -9.57
C ILE A 50 -7.50 22.61 -9.89
N VAL A 51 -7.85 23.74 -10.49
CA VAL A 51 -9.12 23.89 -11.22
C VAL A 51 -9.00 23.04 -12.48
N PRO A 52 -9.96 22.16 -12.81
CA PRO A 52 -9.90 21.40 -14.05
C PRO A 52 -9.92 22.40 -15.21
N ALA A 53 -8.84 22.41 -16.00
CA ALA A 53 -8.82 23.15 -17.25
C ALA A 53 -9.91 22.58 -18.17
N ALA A 54 -10.75 23.46 -18.72
CA ALA A 54 -11.73 23.07 -19.72
C ALA A 54 -11.01 22.41 -20.90
N VAL A 55 -11.32 21.14 -21.16
CA VAL A 55 -10.75 20.35 -22.25
C VAL A 55 -11.22 20.97 -23.58
N SER A 56 -10.27 21.28 -24.46
CA SER A 56 -10.56 21.78 -25.81
C SER A 56 -11.28 20.70 -26.62
N HIS A 57 -12.23 21.16 -27.44
CA HIS A 57 -13.06 20.32 -28.29
C HIS A 57 -12.20 19.61 -29.36
N GLY A 58 -12.04 18.28 -29.25
CA GLY A 58 -11.46 17.46 -30.34
C GLY A 58 -10.77 16.15 -29.94
N VAL A 59 -10.38 15.95 -28.68
CA VAL A 59 -9.68 14.74 -28.23
C VAL A 59 -10.61 13.87 -27.39
N ARG A 60 -10.88 12.63 -27.85
CA ARG A 60 -11.67 11.64 -27.11
C ARG A 60 -10.89 11.20 -25.86
N ASN A 61 -11.43 11.38 -24.66
CA ASN A 61 -10.86 10.97 -23.37
C ASN A 61 -9.36 11.34 -23.18
N PRO A 62 -9.02 12.56 -22.74
CA PRO A 62 -7.63 12.92 -22.44
C PRO A 62 -7.06 12.07 -21.29
N LEU A 63 -5.78 11.70 -21.37
CA LEU A 63 -5.08 10.97 -20.31
C LEU A 63 -5.04 11.81 -19.02
N VAL A 64 -5.64 11.30 -17.95
CA VAL A 64 -5.58 11.90 -16.61
C VAL A 64 -4.52 11.20 -15.77
N VAL A 65 -3.57 11.98 -15.24
CA VAL A 65 -2.51 11.46 -14.37
C VAL A 65 -2.94 11.56 -12.92
N ASN A 66 -2.96 10.43 -12.23
CA ASN A 66 -3.31 10.32 -10.82
C ASN A 66 -2.14 9.80 -9.99
N ILE A 67 -2.08 10.23 -8.73
CA ILE A 67 -1.05 9.81 -7.77
C ILE A 67 -1.70 8.87 -6.75
N SER A 68 -1.15 7.67 -6.62
CA SER A 68 -1.55 6.74 -5.56
C SER A 68 -0.69 6.96 -4.32
N ALA A 69 -1.32 7.39 -3.23
CA ALA A 69 -0.70 7.34 -1.91
C ALA A 69 -0.53 5.86 -1.46
N ARG A 70 0.31 5.64 -0.44
CA ARG A 70 0.47 4.31 0.16
C ARG A 70 -0.88 3.77 0.63
N HIS A 71 -1.16 2.51 0.35
CA HIS A 71 -2.44 1.90 0.69
C HIS A 71 -2.34 0.37 0.78
N VAL A 72 -3.41 -0.25 1.27
CA VAL A 72 -3.54 -1.70 1.38
C VAL A 72 -4.88 -2.16 0.83
N HIS A 73 -4.86 -3.28 0.10
CA HIS A 73 -6.03 -4.08 -0.23
C HIS A 73 -6.07 -5.28 0.71
N LEU A 74 -7.26 -5.64 1.20
CA LEU A 74 -7.41 -6.71 2.19
C LEU A 74 -8.36 -7.80 1.72
N THR A 75 -8.11 -9.02 2.17
CA THR A 75 -9.12 -10.09 2.13
C THR A 75 -10.14 -9.86 3.23
N GLN A 76 -11.34 -10.41 3.05
CA GLN A 76 -12.38 -10.34 4.09
C GLN A 76 -11.90 -10.97 5.41
N GLN A 77 -11.15 -12.06 5.34
CA GLN A 77 -10.55 -12.70 6.52
C GLN A 77 -9.59 -11.76 7.26
N HIS A 78 -8.76 -11.00 6.55
CA HIS A 78 -7.86 -10.04 7.18
C HIS A 78 -8.59 -8.80 7.70
N VAL A 79 -9.67 -8.37 7.04
CA VAL A 79 -10.54 -7.33 7.60
C VAL A 79 -11.08 -7.76 8.96
N GLU A 80 -11.59 -8.98 9.07
CA GLU A 80 -12.13 -9.47 10.35
C GLU A 80 -11.05 -9.66 11.42
N GLN A 81 -9.85 -10.10 11.06
CA GLN A 81 -8.74 -10.17 11.99
C GLN A 81 -8.33 -8.77 12.49
N LEU A 82 -8.22 -7.79 11.59
CA LEU A 82 -7.70 -6.46 11.91
C LEU A 82 -8.72 -5.55 12.58
N PHE A 83 -10.01 -5.71 12.26
CA PHE A 83 -11.10 -4.81 12.67
C PHE A 83 -12.21 -5.47 13.49
N GLY A 84 -12.22 -6.80 13.60
CA GLY A 84 -13.13 -7.57 14.46
C GLY A 84 -14.00 -8.57 13.69
N PRO A 85 -14.49 -9.64 14.35
CA PRO A 85 -15.32 -10.66 13.71
C PRO A 85 -16.54 -10.07 13.00
N GLY A 86 -16.75 -10.47 11.74
CA GLY A 86 -17.85 -9.96 10.90
C GLY A 86 -17.72 -8.49 10.45
N ALA A 87 -16.59 -7.83 10.71
CA ALA A 87 -16.35 -6.46 10.25
C ALA A 87 -16.39 -6.36 8.72
N LYS A 88 -16.89 -5.22 8.23
CA LYS A 88 -16.89 -4.86 6.81
C LYS A 88 -16.24 -3.49 6.65
N LEU A 89 -15.60 -3.28 5.51
CA LEU A 89 -15.04 -1.96 5.16
C LEU A 89 -16.16 -0.94 5.02
N THR A 90 -15.90 0.27 5.51
CA THR A 90 -16.85 1.38 5.44
C THR A 90 -16.43 2.33 4.31
N PRO A 91 -17.16 2.43 3.19
CA PRO A 91 -16.82 3.38 2.13
C PRO A 91 -16.75 4.82 2.64
N GLU A 92 -15.71 5.55 2.25
CA GLU A 92 -15.51 6.97 2.57
C GLU A 92 -15.47 7.83 1.32
N LYS A 93 -14.70 7.42 0.31
CA LYS A 93 -14.54 8.17 -0.93
C LYS A 93 -14.38 7.22 -2.12
N ASP A 94 -15.18 7.42 -3.16
CA ASP A 94 -15.06 6.68 -4.41
C ASP A 94 -13.75 6.99 -5.11
N LEU A 95 -13.18 5.95 -5.75
CA LEU A 95 -12.02 6.06 -6.61
C LEU A 95 -12.46 6.21 -8.08
N TYR A 96 -11.48 6.38 -8.97
CA TYR A 96 -11.73 6.58 -10.40
C TYR A 96 -12.34 5.35 -11.09
N GLN A 97 -12.12 4.16 -10.54
CA GLN A 97 -12.70 2.93 -11.09
C GLN A 97 -14.02 2.65 -10.39
N ASP A 98 -15.06 2.42 -11.19
CA ASP A 98 -16.39 2.12 -10.68
C ASP A 98 -16.37 0.94 -9.69
N GLY A 99 -16.98 1.16 -8.53
CA GLY A 99 -17.07 0.17 -7.45
C GLY A 99 -15.87 0.13 -6.50
N TYR A 100 -14.78 0.84 -6.78
CA TYR A 100 -13.62 0.94 -5.88
C TYR A 100 -13.69 2.19 -5.01
N TYR A 101 -13.25 2.07 -3.76
CA TYR A 101 -13.33 3.17 -2.78
C TYR A 101 -12.16 3.16 -1.80
N ALA A 102 -11.81 4.32 -1.27
CA ALA A 102 -11.06 4.43 -0.02
C ALA A 102 -12.04 4.20 1.15
N ALA A 103 -11.69 3.28 2.04
CA ALA A 103 -12.49 2.96 3.22
C ALA A 103 -12.07 3.82 4.41
N LYS A 104 -12.94 4.03 5.41
CA LYS A 104 -12.60 4.77 6.64
C LYS A 104 -11.47 4.12 7.44
N GLU A 105 -11.32 2.82 7.27
CA GLU A 105 -10.34 2.01 7.97
C GLU A 105 -8.91 2.31 7.50
N THR A 106 -7.99 2.28 8.46
CA THR A 106 -6.55 2.36 8.21
C THR A 106 -5.83 1.33 9.07
N VAL A 107 -4.64 0.92 8.62
CA VAL A 107 -3.76 0.00 9.35
C VAL A 107 -2.39 0.63 9.56
N ALA A 108 -1.65 0.16 10.56
CA ALA A 108 -0.21 0.43 10.64
C ALA A 108 0.56 -0.70 9.94
N VAL A 109 1.56 -0.34 9.13
CA VAL A 109 2.47 -1.29 8.46
C VAL A 109 3.79 -1.28 9.20
N VAL A 110 4.23 -2.44 9.70
CA VAL A 110 5.49 -2.60 10.43
C VAL A 110 6.47 -3.43 9.61
N GLY A 111 7.71 -2.94 9.54
CA GLY A 111 8.81 -3.58 8.84
C GLY A 111 9.94 -4.04 9.78
N PRO A 112 10.90 -4.80 9.25
CA PRO A 112 11.99 -5.40 10.03
C PRO A 112 12.90 -4.39 10.75
N ARG A 113 12.93 -3.11 10.32
CA ARG A 113 13.72 -2.05 10.98
C ARG A 113 13.10 -1.48 12.25
N ARG A 114 12.05 -2.09 12.82
CA ARG A 114 11.32 -1.56 14.00
C ARG A 114 10.76 -0.16 13.76
N ARG A 115 10.46 0.16 12.49
CA ARG A 115 9.74 1.36 12.06
C ARG A 115 8.36 0.93 11.59
N MET A 116 7.42 1.85 11.71
CA MET A 116 6.06 1.67 11.24
C MET A 116 5.62 2.86 10.40
N LEU A 117 4.75 2.60 9.43
CA LEU A 117 3.97 3.60 8.75
C LEU A 117 2.57 3.61 9.38
N PRO A 118 2.21 4.65 10.14
CA PRO A 118 0.87 4.75 10.69
C PRO A 118 -0.14 5.10 9.59
N SER A 119 -1.40 4.73 9.83
CA SER A 119 -2.56 5.21 9.05
C SER A 119 -2.48 4.95 7.55
N VAL A 120 -2.00 3.77 7.14
CA VAL A 120 -2.05 3.32 5.74
C VAL A 120 -3.50 3.01 5.37
N ARG A 121 -4.01 3.68 4.32
CA ARG A 121 -5.42 3.62 3.91
C ARG A 121 -5.79 2.24 3.39
N VAL A 122 -6.94 1.70 3.82
CA VAL A 122 -7.52 0.50 3.20
C VAL A 122 -8.34 0.91 1.98
N LEU A 123 -8.13 0.25 0.85
CA LEU A 123 -8.97 0.36 -0.34
C LEU A 123 -9.90 -0.84 -0.43
N GLY A 124 -11.15 -0.57 -0.78
CA GLY A 124 -12.17 -1.57 -1.03
C GLY A 124 -12.56 -1.65 -2.52
N PRO A 125 -13.32 -2.68 -2.91
CA PRO A 125 -13.82 -3.77 -2.05
C PRO A 125 -12.71 -4.74 -1.63
N CYS A 126 -13.03 -5.65 -0.70
CA CYS A 126 -12.13 -6.74 -0.34
C CYS A 126 -11.74 -7.56 -1.59
N ARG A 127 -10.51 -8.09 -1.61
CA ARG A 127 -9.96 -8.92 -2.70
C ARG A 127 -9.66 -10.34 -2.21
N ASP A 128 -9.29 -11.20 -3.13
CA ASP A 128 -8.87 -12.58 -2.81
C ASP A 128 -7.50 -12.64 -2.12
N ASP A 129 -6.63 -11.65 -2.40
CA ASP A 129 -5.31 -11.52 -1.80
C ASP A 129 -5.13 -10.15 -1.13
N SER A 130 -4.38 -10.15 -0.02
CA SER A 130 -3.92 -8.93 0.63
C SER A 130 -2.67 -8.38 -0.03
N GLN A 131 -2.67 -7.08 -0.31
CA GLN A 131 -1.59 -6.40 -1.01
C GLN A 131 -1.34 -5.03 -0.42
N VAL A 132 -0.07 -4.72 -0.15
CA VAL A 132 0.38 -3.42 0.35
C VAL A 132 1.20 -2.74 -0.75
N GLU A 133 0.77 -1.54 -1.15
CA GLU A 133 1.45 -0.74 -2.16
C GLU A 133 2.16 0.44 -1.50
N LEU A 134 3.48 0.48 -1.62
CA LEU A 134 4.34 1.44 -0.93
C LEU A 134 5.24 2.22 -1.89
N ALA A 135 5.63 3.42 -1.48
CA ALA A 135 6.67 4.18 -2.17
C ALA A 135 8.06 3.56 -1.94
N PHE A 136 9.03 3.90 -2.79
CA PHE A 136 10.42 3.45 -2.60
C PHE A 136 11.00 3.87 -1.23
N THR A 137 10.72 5.10 -0.80
CA THR A 137 11.18 5.65 0.48
C THR A 137 10.55 4.94 1.69
N ASP A 138 9.32 4.45 1.54
CA ASP A 138 8.64 3.64 2.55
C ASP A 138 9.37 2.30 2.75
N GLY A 139 9.80 1.66 1.66
CA GLY A 139 10.64 0.45 1.70
C GLY A 139 11.94 0.67 2.46
N ILE A 140 12.63 1.78 2.21
CA ILE A 140 13.86 2.15 2.95
C ILE A 140 13.57 2.32 4.45
N SER A 141 12.50 3.04 4.79
CA SER A 141 12.10 3.30 6.19
C SER A 141 11.81 2.00 6.95
N LEU A 142 11.02 1.11 6.33
CA LEU A 142 10.61 -0.15 6.90
C LEU A 142 11.73 -1.22 6.86
N GLY A 143 12.69 -1.06 5.95
CA GLY A 143 13.74 -2.04 5.68
C GLY A 143 13.26 -3.23 4.85
N ILE A 144 12.32 -2.98 3.95
CA ILE A 144 11.75 -3.96 3.02
C ILE A 144 12.23 -3.59 1.62
N GLU A 145 12.83 -4.55 0.91
CA GLU A 145 13.19 -4.38 -0.49
C GLU A 145 11.94 -4.57 -1.36
N LEU A 146 11.41 -3.49 -1.94
CA LEU A 146 10.11 -3.52 -2.62
C LEU A 146 10.27 -3.84 -4.11
N PRO A 147 9.86 -5.04 -4.59
CA PRO A 147 9.85 -5.32 -6.02
C PRO A 147 8.82 -4.43 -6.73
N VAL A 148 9.13 -3.98 -7.94
CA VAL A 148 8.19 -3.27 -8.81
C VAL A 148 7.28 -4.30 -9.48
N ARG A 149 5.97 -4.26 -9.22
CA ARG A 149 4.99 -5.23 -9.71
C ARG A 149 3.69 -4.55 -10.14
N ILE A 150 2.93 -5.20 -11.01
CA ILE A 150 1.54 -4.81 -11.28
C ILE A 150 0.64 -5.26 -10.12
N SER A 151 -0.45 -4.53 -9.87
CA SER A 151 -1.43 -4.90 -8.84
C SER A 151 -1.97 -6.32 -9.12
N GLY A 152 -2.02 -7.17 -8.10
CA GLY A 152 -2.40 -8.59 -8.21
C GLY A 152 -1.21 -9.56 -8.32
N ASP A 153 -0.03 -9.11 -8.76
CA ASP A 153 1.16 -9.97 -8.83
C ASP A 153 1.95 -9.96 -7.50
N VAL A 154 1.40 -10.65 -6.50
CA VAL A 154 1.94 -10.70 -5.13
C VAL A 154 2.85 -11.90 -4.86
N LYS A 155 2.94 -12.85 -5.78
CA LYS A 155 3.64 -14.12 -5.53
C LYS A 155 5.15 -13.90 -5.35
N GLY A 156 5.69 -14.47 -4.26
CA GLY A 156 7.12 -14.41 -3.95
C GLY A 156 7.62 -13.01 -3.60
N THR A 157 6.72 -12.07 -3.36
CA THR A 157 7.06 -10.73 -2.86
C THR A 157 7.30 -10.78 -1.35
N PRO A 158 8.01 -9.78 -0.78
CA PRO A 158 8.17 -9.71 0.66
C PRO A 158 6.86 -9.54 1.42
N GLY A 159 6.92 -9.87 2.71
CA GLY A 159 5.86 -9.69 3.68
C GLY A 159 6.01 -8.43 4.55
N CYS A 160 5.03 -8.22 5.42
CA CYS A 160 5.07 -7.23 6.49
C CYS A 160 4.11 -7.62 7.61
N VAL A 161 4.06 -6.82 8.67
CA VAL A 161 3.03 -6.94 9.70
C VAL A 161 2.05 -5.78 9.55
N LEU A 162 0.76 -6.12 9.52
CA LEU A 162 -0.35 -5.18 9.56
C LEU A 162 -0.93 -5.16 10.96
N MET A 163 -1.14 -3.98 11.52
CA MET A 163 -1.83 -3.80 12.80
C MET A 163 -3.08 -2.96 12.60
N GLY A 164 -4.22 -3.54 12.96
CA GLY A 164 -5.50 -2.85 13.06
C GLY A 164 -5.86 -2.58 14.52
N PRO A 165 -7.04 -2.01 14.79
CA PRO A 165 -7.52 -1.78 16.16
C PRO A 165 -7.87 -3.07 16.93
N TYR A 166 -8.24 -4.14 16.23
CA TYR A 166 -8.71 -5.40 16.83
C TYR A 166 -7.66 -6.52 16.78
N GLY A 167 -6.76 -6.50 15.80
CA GLY A 167 -5.80 -7.58 15.60
C GLY A 167 -4.56 -7.21 14.83
N VAL A 168 -3.71 -8.22 14.66
CA VAL A 168 -2.46 -8.16 13.91
C VAL A 168 -2.44 -9.29 12.88
N VAL A 169 -1.98 -8.98 11.67
CA VAL A 169 -1.79 -9.94 10.59
C VAL A 169 -0.32 -9.92 10.17
N GLU A 170 0.32 -11.08 10.14
CA GLU A 170 1.62 -11.24 9.49
C GLU A 170 1.40 -11.69 8.04
N LEU A 171 1.64 -10.79 7.09
CA LEU A 171 1.69 -11.14 5.68
C LEU A 171 3.03 -11.80 5.37
N LYS A 172 3.00 -12.98 4.76
CA LYS A 172 4.22 -13.68 4.29
C LYS A 172 4.68 -13.19 2.91
N GLN A 173 3.74 -12.65 2.13
CA GLN A 173 3.95 -11.99 0.84
C GLN A 173 2.87 -10.92 0.66
N GLY A 174 3.03 -10.04 -0.33
CA GLY A 174 2.03 -9.05 -0.73
C GLY A 174 2.51 -7.60 -0.70
N VAL A 175 3.77 -7.34 -0.37
CA VAL A 175 4.31 -5.98 -0.28
C VAL A 175 5.07 -5.63 -1.56
N ILE A 176 4.59 -4.59 -2.27
CA ILE A 176 5.13 -4.19 -3.57
C ILE A 176 5.33 -2.67 -3.67
N ARG A 177 6.16 -2.27 -4.63
CA ARG A 177 6.11 -0.95 -5.23
C ARG A 177 5.26 -1.02 -6.49
N ALA A 178 4.18 -0.24 -6.54
CA ALA A 178 3.28 -0.25 -7.69
C ALA A 178 3.99 0.16 -8.98
N MET A 179 3.89 -0.67 -10.01
CA MET A 179 4.32 -0.35 -11.36
C MET A 179 3.37 0.67 -11.97
N ARG A 180 3.91 1.73 -12.59
CA ARG A 180 3.09 2.69 -13.35
C ARG A 180 2.32 1.96 -14.46
N HIS A 181 1.04 2.24 -14.60
CA HIS A 181 0.18 1.66 -15.63
C HIS A 181 -0.95 2.62 -15.98
N VAL A 182 -1.62 2.34 -17.10
CA VAL A 182 -2.79 3.07 -17.58
C VAL A 182 -3.97 2.10 -17.57
N HIS A 183 -5.10 2.55 -17.03
CA HIS A 183 -6.38 1.89 -17.26
C HIS A 183 -7.00 2.48 -18.50
N MET A 184 -7.27 1.64 -19.50
CA MET A 184 -7.82 2.06 -20.79
C MET A 184 -9.01 1.16 -21.11
N GLY A 185 -10.15 1.77 -21.45
CA GLY A 185 -11.34 1.03 -21.86
C GLY A 185 -11.21 0.47 -23.28
N PRO A 186 -12.01 -0.55 -23.66
CA PRO A 186 -11.95 -1.16 -24.98
C PRO A 186 -12.20 -0.16 -26.13
N GLU A 187 -13.07 0.83 -25.91
CA GLU A 187 -13.37 1.86 -26.90
C GLU A 187 -12.19 2.81 -27.14
N ASP A 188 -11.47 3.19 -26.08
CA ASP A 188 -10.28 4.02 -26.17
C ASP A 188 -9.12 3.22 -26.79
N LEU A 189 -8.98 1.94 -26.42
CA LEU A 189 -8.03 1.02 -27.06
C LEU A 189 -8.25 0.96 -28.58
N ALA A 190 -9.50 0.78 -29.02
CA ALA A 190 -9.82 0.75 -30.45
C ALA A 190 -9.55 2.09 -31.17
N TYR A 191 -9.68 3.22 -30.46
CA TYR A 191 -9.44 4.55 -31.02
C TYR A 191 -7.96 4.89 -31.13
N TYR A 192 -7.16 4.57 -30.12
CA TYR A 192 -5.74 4.92 -30.06
C TYR A 192 -4.82 3.92 -30.77
N GLY A 193 -5.29 2.69 -31.01
CA GLY A 193 -4.51 1.60 -31.63
C GLY A 193 -3.61 0.86 -30.65
#